data_AF-A0A2M7NWE1-F1
#
_entry.id   AF-A0A2M7NWE1-F1
#
_cell.length_a   1.000
_cell.length_b   1.000
_cell.length_c   1.000
_cell.angle_alpha   90.00
_cell.angle_beta   90.00
_cell.angle_gamma   90.00
#
_symmetry.space_group_name_H-M   'P 1'
#
loop_
_entity.id
_entity.type
_entity.pdbx_description
1 polymer ?
#
loop_
_entity_poly.entity_id
_entity_poly.type
_entity_poly.pdbx_seq_one_letter_code
_entity_poly.pdbx_strand_id
1 'polypeptide(L)' 'MFRPEIKVFDCTIRDGGLINNHAFSFDFVRAVYKSLSEAGVDYIELGYKNSGKLFS' A
#
# COMPACT_ATOMS: atom_id res chain seq x y z
N MET A 1 6.54 -21.98 12.37
CA MET A 1 5.33 -21.96 13.21
C MET A 1 4.52 -20.73 12.83
N PHE A 2 3.22 -20.88 12.55
CA PHE A 2 2.32 -19.75 12.30
C PHE A 2 1.94 -19.07 13.62
N ARG A 3 1.87 -17.73 13.63
CA ARG A 3 1.59 -16.91 14.82
C ARG A 3 0.40 -15.98 14.51
N PRO A 4 -0.82 -16.30 14.95
CA PRO A 4 -2.02 -15.55 14.59
C PRO A 4 -2.05 -14.11 15.14
N GLU A 5 -1.25 -13.84 16.17
CA GLU A 5 -1.09 -12.50 16.74
C GLU A 5 -0.23 -11.56 15.88
N ILE A 6 0.55 -12.10 14.94
CA ILE A 6 1.35 -11.28 14.01
C ILE A 6 0.42 -10.72 12.94
N LYS A 7 0.52 -9.42 12.73
CA LYS A 7 -0.21 -8.68 11.71
C LYS A 7 0.74 -8.24 10.60
N VAL A 8 0.34 -8.49 9.35
CA VAL A 8 1.11 -8.11 8.18
C VAL A 8 0.65 -6.73 7.71
N PHE A 9 1.59 -5.81 7.63
CA PHE A 9 1.40 -4.47 7.09
C PHE A 9 2.16 -4.36 5.77
N ASP A 10 1.43 -4.27 4.67
CA ASP A 10 2.03 -4.03 3.35
C ASP A 10 2.27 -2.54 3.14
N CYS A 11 3.51 -2.16 2.83
CA CYS A 11 3.89 -0.79 2.48
C CYS A 11 4.32 -0.65 1.01
N THR A 12 3.98 -1.60 0.15
CA THR A 12 4.53 -1.70 -1.22
C THR A 12 4.22 -0.45 -2.04
N ILE A 13 2.98 0.02 -2.04
CA ILE A 13 2.57 1.17 -2.87
C ILE A 13 3.15 2.49 -2.32
N ARG A 14 3.16 2.68 -1.00
CA ARG A 14 3.73 3.90 -0.42
C ARG A 14 5.24 3.93 -0.55
N ASP A 15 5.92 2.93 -0.02
CA ASP A 15 7.37 2.94 0.14
C ASP A 15 8.07 2.66 -1.19
N GLY A 16 7.53 1.71 -1.97
CA GLY A 16 7.92 1.54 -3.37
C GLY A 16 7.65 2.81 -4.19
N GLY A 17 6.65 3.60 -3.80
CA GLY A 17 6.37 4.92 -4.39
C GLY A 17 7.51 5.92 -4.16
N LEU A 18 8.15 5.92 -3.00
CA LEU A 18 9.32 6.78 -2.74
C LEU A 18 10.50 6.43 -3.66
N ILE A 19 10.66 5.15 -4.01
CA ILE A 19 11.72 4.68 -4.93
C ILE A 19 11.34 4.93 -6.39
N ASN A 20 10.06 4.75 -6.74
CA ASN A 20 9.55 4.84 -8.10
C ASN A 20 8.96 6.23 -8.45
N ASN A 21 9.29 7.29 -7.70
CA ASN A 21 8.71 8.63 -7.88
C ASN A 21 7.17 8.64 -7.98
N HIS A 22 6.51 7.75 -7.25
CA HIS A 22 5.06 7.52 -7.25
C HIS A 22 4.47 7.18 -8.64
N ALA A 23 5.30 6.74 -9.59
CA ALA A 23 4.91 6.45 -10.96
C ALA A 23 4.40 5.01 -11.14
N PHE A 24 3.52 4.55 -10.25
CA PHE A 24 2.78 3.30 -10.48
C PHE A 24 1.57 3.55 -11.37
N SER A 25 1.31 2.64 -12.30
CA SER A 25 0.06 2.68 -13.06
C SER A 25 -1.13 2.38 -12.15
N PHE A 26 -2.29 2.92 -12.49
CA PHE A 26 -3.52 2.64 -11.75
C PHE A 26 -3.83 1.14 -11.72
N ASP A 27 -3.61 0.44 -12.83
CA ASP A 27 -3.86 -1.00 -12.94
C ASP A 27 -2.91 -1.81 -12.05
N PHE A 28 -1.66 -1.40 -11.92
CA PHE A 28 -0.71 -2.02 -11.00
C PHE A 28 -1.17 -1.85 -9.55
N VAL A 29 -1.51 -0.62 -9.14
CA VAL A 29 -2.00 -0.34 -7.78
C VAL A 29 -3.28 -1.15 -7.49
N ARG A 30 -4.21 -1.21 -8.45
CA ARG A 30 -5.45 -2.00 -8.34
C ARG A 30 -5.16 -3.50 -8.20
N ALA A 31 -4.22 -4.02 -8.98
CA ALA A 31 -3.83 -5.43 -8.92
C ALA A 31 -3.24 -5.79 -7.56
N VAL A 32 -2.29 -4.99 -7.06
CA VAL A 32 -1.69 -5.17 -5.73
C VAL A 32 -2.77 -5.15 -4.64
N TYR A 33 -3.65 -4.15 -4.65
CA TYR A 33 -4.75 -4.07 -3.69
C TYR A 33 -5.64 -5.32 -3.67
N LYS A 34 -6.05 -5.80 -4.86
CA LYS A 34 -6.89 -7.01 -4.97
C LYS A 34 -6.16 -8.24 -4.44
N SER A 35 -4.91 -8.46 -4.86
CA SER A 35 -4.12 -9.62 -4.45
C SER A 35 -3.86 -9.63 -2.94
N LEU A 36 -3.54 -8.49 -2.33
CA LEU A 36 -3.34 -8.40 -0.87
C LEU A 36 -4.64 -8.64 -0.10
N SER A 37 -5.76 -8.15 -0.62
CA SER A 37 -7.09 -8.36 -0.02
C SER A 37 -7.49 -9.84 -0.08
N GLU A 38 -7.28 -10.50 -1.22
CA GLU A 38 -7.54 -11.93 -1.41
C GLU A 38 -6.60 -12.81 -0.55
N ALA A 39 -5.36 -12.36 -0.34
CA ALA A 39 -4.38 -13.03 0.53
C ALA A 39 -4.65 -12.84 2.04
N GLY A 40 -5.60 -11.99 2.42
CA GLY A 40 -5.93 -11.73 3.82
C GLY A 40 -4.87 -10.92 4.57
N VAL A 41 -4.14 -10.04 3.88
CA VAL A 41 -3.18 -9.12 4.51
C VAL A 41 -3.93 -8.13 5.41
N ASP A 42 -3.45 -7.93 6.64
CA ASP A 42 -4.20 -7.20 7.66
C ASP A 42 -4.32 -5.70 7.36
N TYR A 43 -3.27 -5.09 6.78
CA TYR A 43 -3.21 -3.65 6.52
C TYR A 43 -2.42 -3.33 5.25
N ILE A 44 -2.83 -2.28 4.54
CA ILE A 44 -2.18 -1.81 3.30
C ILE A 44 -1.95 -0.30 3.38
N GLU A 45 -0.71 0.14 3.16
CA GLU A 45 -0.32 1.54 2.99
C GLU A 45 -0.36 1.93 1.50
N LEU A 46 -1.51 2.45 1.06
CA LEU A 46 -1.77 2.72 -0.37
C LEU A 46 -1.06 3.96 -0.93
N GLY A 47 -0.36 4.74 -0.13
CA GLY A 47 0.38 5.90 -0.62
C GLY A 47 0.51 7.02 0.38
N TYR A 48 0.97 8.16 -0.10
CA TYR A 48 1.25 9.36 0.69
C TYR A 48 0.41 10.53 0.15
N LYS A 49 -0.48 11.08 0.98
CA LYS A 49 -1.27 12.27 0.66
C LYS A 49 -0.69 13.47 1.39
N ASN A 50 0.23 14.18 0.74
CA ASN A 50 0.73 15.47 1.22
C ASN A 50 0.55 16.55 0.15
N SER A 51 -0.65 17.11 0.11
CA SER A 51 -0.96 18.26 -0.75
C SER A 51 -1.23 19.46 0.14
N GLY A 52 -0.58 20.59 -0.13
CA GLY A 52 -0.82 21.83 0.62
C GLY A 52 -2.30 22.27 0.60
N LYS A 53 -3.06 21.89 -0.45
CA LYS A 53 -4.50 22.16 -0.56
C LYS A 53 -5.37 21.36 0.42
N LEU A 54 -4.85 20.27 0.99
CA LEU A 54 -5.58 19.46 1.97
C LEU A 54 -5.48 20.03 3.39
N PHE A 55 -4.58 20.99 3.62
CA PHE A 55 -4.27 21.55 4.93
C PHE A 55 -4.42 23.08 4.98
N SER A 56 -5.03 23.67 3.95
CA SER A 56 -5.31 25.11 3.80
C SER A 56 -6.80 25.40 3.88
#